data_AF-A0A946LE69-F1
#
_entry.id   AF-A0A946LE69-F1
#
_cell.length_a   1.000
_cell.length_b   1.000
_cell.length_c   1.000
_cell.angle_alpha   90.00
_cell.angle_beta   90.00
_cell.angle_gamma   90.00
#
_symmetry.space_group_name_H-M   'P 1'
#
loop_
_entity.id
_entity.type
_entity.pdbx_description
1 polymer ?
#
loop_
_entity_poly.entity_id
_entity_poly.type
_entity_poly.pdbx_seq_one_letter_code
_entity_poly.pdbx_strand_id
1 'polypeptide(L)'
;MESVLKTGEQKTYETEYDIPDGGTIYYETRAVPRRLESSKDIVGLTVSSRNITERKESEKMLEESEERYRGIVEDTPVLVCNFKPDYAIEFVNSAYCSLFEMTYEELIGKSILSLIPEKDRETVTRNISSLAIDSPVMSHEHQVILPDGNTGWQEWVNRVFFDKNGEAAYFQSVGIDITDRKMAEKELLESEIKYRALFDNAPIMMHSINNEGNLIEVNQMWIKTLGYKREEALGKASLSFLTKESREYAFSEMFPEFYEKGYVKDIYYMTIG
;
A
#
# COMPACT_ATOMS: atom_id res chain seq x y z
N MET A 1 14.71 38.47 -39.20
CA MET A 1 15.83 39.41 -39.44
C MET A 1 15.37 40.83 -39.82
N GLU A 2 14.29 41.00 -40.61
CA GLU A 2 13.76 42.34 -40.98
C GLU A 2 13.47 43.28 -39.80
N SER A 3 12.98 42.74 -38.68
CA SER A 3 12.73 43.54 -37.47
C SER A 3 14.00 44.20 -36.91
N VAL A 4 15.17 43.53 -36.98
CA VAL A 4 16.45 44.07 -36.45
C VAL A 4 16.95 45.21 -37.33
N LEU A 5 16.72 45.13 -38.64
CA LEU A 5 17.05 46.20 -39.59
C LEU A 5 16.13 47.42 -39.45
N LYS A 6 14.86 47.21 -39.07
CA LYS A 6 13.91 48.31 -38.82
C LYS A 6 14.10 49.00 -37.47
N THR A 7 14.32 48.23 -36.39
CA THR A 7 14.37 48.79 -35.03
C THR A 7 15.78 49.15 -34.59
N GLY A 8 16.80 48.51 -35.18
CA GLY A 8 18.20 48.70 -34.76
C GLY A 8 18.51 48.12 -33.38
N GLU A 9 17.66 47.24 -32.87
CA GLU A 9 17.83 46.50 -31.62
C GLU A 9 18.27 45.06 -31.91
N GLN A 10 19.20 44.54 -31.12
CA GLN A 10 19.59 43.14 -31.20
C GLN A 10 18.41 42.22 -30.88
N LYS A 11 18.33 41.07 -31.56
CA LYS A 11 17.38 40.00 -31.22
C LYS A 11 18.05 38.64 -31.19
N THR A 12 17.58 37.80 -30.27
CA THR A 12 17.87 36.37 -30.22
C THR A 12 16.57 35.62 -30.47
N TYR A 13 16.63 34.56 -31.26
CA TYR A 13 15.50 33.68 -31.53
C TYR A 13 16.00 32.25 -31.77
N GLU A 14 15.19 31.27 -31.39
CA GLU A 14 15.43 29.86 -31.70
C GLU A 14 14.79 29.54 -33.06
N THR A 15 15.48 28.73 -33.87
CA THR A 15 15.02 28.26 -35.18
C THR A 15 15.24 26.76 -35.26
N GLU A 16 14.24 26.04 -35.76
CA GLU A 16 14.32 24.62 -36.05
C GLU A 16 14.47 24.38 -37.56
N TYR A 17 15.27 23.39 -37.91
CA TYR A 17 15.50 22.98 -39.30
C TYR A 17 15.42 21.47 -39.39
N ASP A 18 14.49 20.97 -40.20
CA ASP A 18 14.44 19.55 -40.53
C ASP A 18 15.59 19.21 -41.48
N ILE A 19 16.32 18.14 -41.16
CA ILE A 19 17.38 17.61 -42.02
C ILE A 19 16.83 16.51 -42.94
N PRO A 20 17.32 16.42 -44.19
CA PRO A 20 16.81 15.47 -45.20
C PRO A 20 16.81 14.00 -44.78
N ASP A 21 17.69 13.60 -43.87
CA ASP A 21 17.84 12.21 -43.42
C ASP A 21 16.95 11.84 -42.22
N GLY A 22 16.05 12.73 -41.80
CA GLY A 22 15.16 12.53 -40.65
C GLY A 22 15.82 12.97 -39.35
N GLY A 23 15.44 14.15 -38.89
CA GLY A 23 15.92 14.75 -37.64
C GLY A 23 15.69 16.26 -37.67
N THR A 24 15.80 16.91 -36.52
CA THR A 24 15.62 18.37 -36.41
C THR A 24 16.83 18.97 -35.74
N ILE A 25 17.46 19.95 -36.38
CA ILE A 25 18.57 20.72 -35.81
C ILE A 25 18.03 22.06 -35.32
N TYR A 26 18.36 22.38 -34.08
CA TYR A 26 17.97 23.64 -33.45
C TYR A 26 19.16 24.61 -33.41
N TYR A 27 18.91 25.85 -33.83
CA TYR A 27 19.87 26.95 -33.73
C TYR A 27 19.31 28.11 -32.91
N GLU A 28 20.06 28.55 -31.92
CA GLU A 28 19.89 29.87 -31.30
C GLU A 28 20.64 30.89 -32.15
N THR A 29 19.89 31.80 -32.79
CA THR A 29 20.47 32.81 -33.68
C THR A 29 20.36 34.18 -33.04
N ARG A 30 21.50 34.82 -32.84
CA ARG A 30 21.61 36.21 -32.42
C ARG A 30 21.95 37.09 -33.62
N ALA A 31 21.11 38.09 -33.88
CA ALA A 31 21.32 39.10 -34.90
C ALA A 31 21.55 40.46 -34.25
N VAL A 32 22.70 41.08 -34.54
CA VAL A 32 23.12 42.39 -34.02
C VAL A 32 23.29 43.36 -35.20
N PRO A 33 22.68 44.55 -35.17
CA PRO A 33 22.85 45.52 -36.23
C PRO A 33 24.24 46.16 -36.18
N ARG A 34 24.88 46.26 -37.35
CA ARG A 34 26.18 46.92 -37.51
C ARG A 34 25.97 48.34 -37.99
N ARG A 35 26.48 49.33 -37.26
CA ARG A 35 26.34 50.75 -37.58
C ARG A 35 27.67 51.32 -38.09
N LEU A 36 27.61 52.36 -38.93
CA LEU A 36 28.77 53.15 -39.31
C LEU A 36 29.27 53.97 -38.10
N GLU A 37 30.58 54.13 -37.93
CA GLU A 37 31.13 55.00 -36.86
C GLU A 37 30.80 56.48 -37.09
N SER A 38 30.65 56.87 -38.37
CA SER A 38 30.38 58.25 -38.79
C SER A 38 28.88 58.62 -38.84
N SER A 39 27.97 57.65 -38.71
CA SER A 39 26.51 57.88 -38.78
C SER A 39 25.73 56.80 -38.03
N LYS A 40 24.59 57.13 -37.42
CA LYS A 40 23.73 56.12 -36.76
C LYS A 40 23.09 55.09 -37.70
N ASP A 41 23.30 55.21 -39.01
CA ASP A 41 22.75 54.33 -40.03
C ASP A 41 23.25 52.88 -39.90
N ILE A 42 22.32 51.94 -40.07
CA ILE A 42 22.59 50.50 -40.04
C ILE A 42 23.10 50.09 -41.42
N VAL A 43 24.31 49.53 -41.46
CA VAL A 43 24.99 49.10 -42.70
C VAL A 43 25.05 47.59 -42.88
N GLY A 44 24.52 46.83 -41.92
CA GLY A 44 24.44 45.38 -42.03
C GLY A 44 24.01 44.73 -40.72
N LEU A 45 24.04 43.39 -40.73
CA LEU A 45 23.81 42.56 -39.55
C LEU A 45 25.01 41.67 -39.33
N THR A 46 25.43 41.53 -38.07
CA THR A 46 26.24 40.41 -37.62
C THR A 46 25.30 39.34 -37.11
N VAL A 47 25.34 38.15 -37.72
CA VAL A 47 24.54 36.99 -37.31
C VAL A 47 25.48 35.94 -36.75
N SER A 48 25.22 35.49 -35.53
CA SER A 48 25.89 34.34 -34.92
C SER A 48 24.84 33.30 -34.57
N SER A 49 25.01 32.08 -35.06
CA SER A 49 24.12 30.97 -34.78
C SER A 49 24.87 29.91 -33.98
N ARG A 50 24.29 29.48 -32.86
CA ARG A 50 24.79 28.41 -32.01
C ARG A 50 23.87 27.21 -32.17
N ASN A 51 24.44 26.04 -32.48
CA ASN A 51 23.67 24.80 -32.44
C ASN A 51 23.29 24.51 -30.99
N ILE A 52 21.99 24.35 -30.74
CA ILE A 52 21.40 24.04 -29.42
C ILE A 52 20.63 22.71 -29.44
N THR A 53 20.85 21.86 -30.45
CA THR A 53 20.15 20.58 -30.63
C THR A 53 20.30 19.69 -29.41
N GLU A 54 21.53 19.48 -28.92
CA GLU A 54 21.78 18.69 -27.71
C GLU A 54 21.01 19.21 -26.48
N ARG A 55 20.90 20.54 -26.34
CA ARG A 55 20.15 21.17 -25.25
C ARG A 55 18.67 20.85 -25.36
N LYS A 56 18.08 21.04 -26.55
CA LYS A 56 16.66 20.81 -26.81
C LYS A 56 16.28 19.34 -26.70
N GLU A 57 17.14 18.44 -27.18
CA GLU A 57 16.96 16.99 -27.01
C GLU A 57 17.02 16.59 -25.53
N SER A 58 17.96 17.16 -24.76
CA SER A 58 18.04 16.89 -23.32
C SER A 58 16.83 17.43 -22.54
N GLU A 59 16.38 18.65 -22.86
CA GLU A 59 15.17 19.25 -22.28
C GLU A 59 13.93 18.41 -22.59
N LYS A 60 13.77 17.98 -23.85
CA LYS A 60 12.66 17.13 -24.27
C LYS A 60 12.70 15.75 -23.62
N MET A 61 13.87 15.11 -23.55
CA MET A 61 14.02 13.81 -22.88
C MET A 61 13.69 13.92 -21.38
N LEU A 62 14.07 15.03 -20.73
CA LEU A 62 13.71 15.29 -19.35
C LEU A 62 12.19 15.45 -19.20
N GLU A 63 11.56 16.26 -20.04
CA GLU A 63 10.11 16.49 -20.05
C GLU A 63 9.33 15.17 -20.28
N GLU A 64 9.69 14.39 -21.31
CA GLU A 64 9.07 13.09 -21.59
C GLU A 64 9.28 12.08 -20.45
N SER A 65 10.43 12.13 -19.78
CA SER A 65 10.72 11.30 -18.62
C SER A 65 9.88 11.71 -17.41
N GLU A 66 9.77 13.01 -17.14
CA GLU A 66 8.95 13.55 -16.05
C GLU A 66 7.47 13.24 -16.25
N GLU A 67 6.95 13.40 -17.47
CA GLU A 67 5.57 13.02 -17.82
C GLU A 67 5.33 11.53 -17.62
N ARG A 68 6.28 10.68 -18.06
CA ARG A 68 6.20 9.23 -17.86
C ARG A 68 6.16 8.86 -16.37
N TYR A 69 7.04 9.42 -15.56
CA TYR A 69 7.05 9.14 -14.12
C TYR A 69 5.78 9.67 -13.43
N ARG A 70 5.30 10.85 -13.82
CA ARG A 70 4.05 11.41 -13.33
C ARG A 70 2.88 10.49 -13.66
N GLY A 71 2.77 10.00 -14.89
CA GLY A 71 1.71 9.05 -15.28
C GLY A 71 1.74 7.77 -14.44
N ILE A 72 2.93 7.19 -14.21
CA ILE A 72 3.05 6.01 -13.34
C ILE A 72 2.54 6.28 -11.93
N VAL A 73 2.93 7.40 -11.32
CA VAL A 73 2.53 7.74 -9.95
C VAL A 73 1.02 8.04 -9.86
N GLU A 74 0.48 8.75 -10.85
CA GLU A 74 -0.95 9.11 -10.88
C GLU A 74 -1.87 7.92 -11.14
N ASP A 75 -1.45 6.97 -11.98
CA ASP A 75 -2.28 5.84 -12.39
C ASP A 75 -2.13 4.60 -11.47
N THR A 76 -1.19 4.61 -10.53
CA THR A 76 -1.00 3.46 -9.62
C THR A 76 -2.12 3.44 -8.56
N PRO A 77 -2.77 2.28 -8.30
CA PRO A 77 -3.86 2.17 -7.33
C PRO A 77 -3.41 2.22 -5.85
N VAL A 78 -2.16 2.58 -5.59
CA VAL A 78 -1.62 2.77 -4.23
C VAL A 78 -1.62 4.25 -3.90
N LEU A 79 -1.75 4.54 -2.62
CA LEU A 79 -1.71 5.91 -2.11
C LEU A 79 -0.26 6.40 -2.19
N VAL A 80 -0.02 7.55 -2.80
CA VAL A 80 1.30 8.20 -2.79
C VAL A 80 1.15 9.57 -2.15
N CYS A 81 2.02 9.88 -1.20
CA CYS A 81 2.05 11.16 -0.51
C CYS A 81 3.49 11.59 -0.25
N ASN A 82 3.82 12.85 -0.54
CA ASN A 82 5.02 13.49 -0.02
C ASN A 82 4.64 14.57 0.97
N PHE A 83 5.41 14.71 2.05
CA PHE A 83 5.19 15.73 3.05
C PHE A 83 6.49 16.23 3.69
N LYS A 84 6.44 17.44 4.25
CA LYS A 84 7.54 18.13 4.91
C LYS A 84 7.79 17.64 6.34
N PRO A 85 8.92 18.00 6.97
CA PRO A 85 9.17 17.73 8.39
C PRO A 85 8.14 18.31 9.37
N ASP A 86 7.39 19.33 8.97
CA ASP A 86 6.26 19.87 9.73
C ASP A 86 4.92 19.15 9.42
N TYR A 87 5.00 18.02 8.71
CA TYR A 87 3.90 17.16 8.28
C TYR A 87 2.99 17.77 7.21
N ALA A 88 3.33 18.94 6.63
CA ALA A 88 2.56 19.54 5.56
C ALA A 88 2.70 18.75 4.26
N ILE A 89 1.57 18.38 3.64
CA ILE A 89 1.50 17.66 2.37
C ILE A 89 2.02 18.55 1.24
N GLU A 90 2.95 18.02 0.45
CA GLU A 90 3.49 18.69 -0.75
C GLU A 90 2.97 18.07 -2.05
N PHE A 91 2.64 16.79 -2.02
CA PHE A 91 2.15 16.06 -3.18
C PHE A 91 1.30 14.87 -2.74
N VAL A 92 0.24 14.59 -3.49
CA VAL A 92 -0.57 13.38 -3.41
C VAL A 92 -0.98 12.95 -4.82
N ASN A 93 -1.13 11.65 -5.06
CA ASN A 93 -1.65 11.15 -6.34
C ASN A 93 -3.18 11.04 -6.35
N SER A 94 -3.72 10.73 -7.53
CA SER A 94 -5.17 10.56 -7.76
C SER A 94 -5.82 9.52 -6.83
N ALA A 95 -5.12 8.42 -6.51
CA ALA A 95 -5.61 7.38 -5.62
C ALA A 95 -5.79 7.90 -4.18
N TYR A 96 -4.85 8.70 -3.69
CA TYR A 96 -4.94 9.36 -2.39
C TYR A 96 -6.13 10.31 -2.32
N CYS A 97 -6.28 11.19 -3.32
CA CYS A 97 -7.42 12.10 -3.41
C CYS A 97 -8.76 11.35 -3.44
N SER A 98 -8.83 10.26 -4.21
CA SER A 98 -10.04 9.45 -4.36
C SER A 98 -10.43 8.77 -3.06
N LEU A 99 -9.47 8.22 -2.30
CA LEU A 99 -9.76 7.54 -1.03
C LEU A 99 -10.35 8.48 0.02
N PHE A 100 -9.82 9.71 0.09
CA PHE A 100 -10.28 10.71 1.06
C PHE A 100 -11.39 11.62 0.53
N GLU A 101 -11.88 11.40 -0.70
CA GLU A 101 -12.89 12.25 -1.36
C GLU A 101 -12.57 13.76 -1.28
N MET A 102 -11.29 14.09 -1.41
CA MET A 102 -10.77 15.46 -1.33
C MET A 102 -10.00 15.82 -2.60
N THR A 103 -10.05 17.10 -3.00
CA THR A 103 -9.23 17.55 -4.13
C THR A 103 -7.77 17.70 -3.74
N TYR A 104 -6.88 17.68 -4.73
CA TYR A 104 -5.46 17.94 -4.54
C TYR A 104 -5.23 19.27 -3.82
N GLU A 105 -5.92 20.34 -4.25
CA GLU A 105 -5.82 21.68 -3.69
C GLU A 105 -6.29 21.75 -2.23
N GLU A 106 -7.25 20.92 -1.85
CA GLU A 106 -7.72 20.83 -0.47
C GLU A 106 -6.73 20.11 0.43
N LEU A 107 -5.85 19.26 -0.11
CA LEU A 107 -4.88 18.48 0.65
C LEU A 107 -3.52 19.18 0.76
N ILE A 108 -3.05 19.85 -0.29
CA ILE A 108 -1.74 20.49 -0.29
C ILE A 108 -1.64 21.56 0.81
N GLY A 109 -0.53 21.51 1.56
CA GLY A 109 -0.24 22.39 2.68
C GLY A 109 -0.95 22.03 3.98
N LYS A 110 -1.94 21.11 3.96
CA LYS A 110 -2.52 20.58 5.20
C LYS A 110 -1.58 19.54 5.81
N SER A 111 -1.71 19.34 7.11
CA SER A 111 -0.94 18.31 7.81
C SER A 111 -1.52 16.93 7.54
N ILE A 112 -0.68 15.93 7.23
CA ILE A 112 -1.12 14.52 7.14
C ILE A 112 -1.84 14.05 8.42
N LEU A 113 -1.52 14.66 9.57
CA LEU A 113 -2.10 14.30 10.86
C LEU A 113 -3.59 14.66 10.97
N SER A 114 -4.12 15.55 10.11
CA SER A 114 -5.56 15.85 10.12
C SER A 114 -6.41 14.68 9.68
N LEU A 115 -5.84 13.72 8.93
CA LEU A 115 -6.51 12.51 8.45
C LEU A 115 -6.33 11.33 9.42
N ILE A 116 -5.62 11.53 10.53
CA ILE A 116 -5.30 10.50 11.52
C ILE A 116 -6.08 10.79 12.81
N PRO A 117 -6.75 9.78 13.41
CA PRO A 117 -7.41 9.92 14.70
C PRO A 117 -6.45 10.46 15.77
N GLU A 118 -6.94 11.35 16.63
CA GLU A 118 -6.11 12.07 17.60
C GLU A 118 -5.29 11.14 18.50
N LYS A 119 -5.89 10.03 18.95
CA LYS A 119 -5.24 8.99 19.76
C LYS A 119 -4.01 8.34 19.10
N ASP A 120 -3.93 8.36 17.77
CA ASP A 120 -2.89 7.65 17.01
C ASP A 120 -1.77 8.60 16.51
N ARG A 121 -2.01 9.92 16.54
CA ARG A 121 -1.05 10.93 16.03
C ARG A 121 0.32 10.87 16.70
N GLU A 122 0.38 10.64 18.02
CA GLU A 122 1.65 10.53 18.74
C GLU A 122 2.46 9.31 18.30
N THR A 123 1.80 8.18 18.06
CA THR A 123 2.47 6.97 17.57
C THR A 123 3.00 7.18 16.16
N VAL A 124 2.20 7.77 15.27
CA VAL A 124 2.60 8.02 13.88
C VAL A 124 3.77 9.01 13.80
N THR A 125 3.71 10.11 14.56
CA THR A 125 4.81 11.10 14.58
C THR A 125 6.10 10.51 15.18
N ARG A 126 6.00 9.68 16.23
CA ARG A 126 7.14 8.93 16.77
C ARG A 126 7.77 7.98 15.74
N ASN A 127 6.93 7.29 14.97
CA ASN A 127 7.38 6.41 13.90
C ASN A 127 8.13 7.22 12.83
N ILE A 128 7.52 8.27 12.28
CA ILE A 128 8.13 9.12 11.25
C ILE A 128 9.45 9.75 11.74
N SER A 129 9.48 10.26 12.97
CA SER A 129 10.69 10.85 13.56
C SER A 129 11.80 9.85 13.90
N SER A 130 11.53 8.54 13.88
CA SER A 130 12.55 7.50 14.07
C SER A 130 13.42 7.27 12.83
N LEU A 131 13.00 7.79 11.67
CA LEU A 131 13.75 7.71 10.43
C LEU A 131 15.05 8.53 10.50
N ALA A 132 16.15 7.93 10.07
CA ALA A 132 17.50 8.50 10.16
C ALA A 132 18.33 8.17 8.91
N ILE A 133 19.50 8.80 8.75
CA ILE A 133 20.40 8.55 7.60
C ILE A 133 20.74 7.06 7.47
N ASP A 134 21.03 6.40 8.58
CA ASP A 134 21.39 4.97 8.62
C ASP A 134 20.17 4.03 8.58
N SER A 135 18.97 4.58 8.73
CA SER A 135 17.70 3.82 8.65
C SER A 135 16.60 4.71 8.03
N PRO A 136 16.70 4.99 6.72
CA PRO A 136 15.88 6.02 6.09
C PRO A 136 14.50 5.51 5.65
N VAL A 137 14.18 4.23 5.87
CA VAL A 137 12.93 3.59 5.46
C VAL A 137 12.31 2.85 6.64
N MET A 138 10.99 2.94 6.78
CA MET A 138 10.23 2.15 7.74
C MET A 138 8.83 1.82 7.22
N SER A 139 8.23 0.76 7.76
CA SER A 139 6.82 0.42 7.53
C SER A 139 6.03 0.51 8.84
N HIS A 140 4.78 0.95 8.76
CA HIS A 140 3.85 0.88 9.89
C HIS A 140 2.41 0.84 9.41
N GLU A 141 1.53 0.39 10.29
CA GLU A 141 0.08 0.45 10.11
C GLU A 141 -0.50 1.48 11.06
N HIS A 142 -1.48 2.24 10.60
CA HIS A 142 -2.25 3.12 11.47
C HIS A 142 -3.68 3.30 10.96
N GLN A 143 -4.52 3.81 11.85
CA GLN A 143 -5.90 4.15 11.54
C GLN A 143 -6.00 5.53 10.92
N VAL A 144 -6.93 5.70 9.98
CA VAL A 144 -7.24 6.98 9.35
C VAL A 144 -8.72 7.29 9.46
N ILE A 145 -9.06 8.57 9.39
CA ILE A 145 -10.44 9.05 9.32
C ILE A 145 -10.86 9.07 7.85
N LEU A 146 -11.92 8.32 7.54
CA LEU A 146 -12.51 8.26 6.20
C LEU A 146 -13.57 9.36 6.01
N PRO A 147 -14.00 9.65 4.75
CA PRO A 147 -14.95 10.73 4.45
C PRO A 147 -16.30 10.60 5.16
N ASP A 148 -16.73 9.38 5.41
CA ASP A 148 -17.96 9.06 6.15
C ASP A 148 -17.83 9.25 7.67
N GLY A 149 -16.64 9.62 8.16
CA GLY A 149 -16.31 9.79 9.58
C GLY A 149 -15.93 8.50 10.29
N ASN A 150 -16.00 7.34 9.63
CA ASN A 150 -15.53 6.09 10.18
C ASN A 150 -14.00 6.00 10.13
N THR A 151 -13.48 4.91 10.67
CA THR A 151 -12.05 4.65 10.71
C THR A 151 -11.66 3.55 9.72
N GLY A 152 -10.73 3.86 8.84
CA GLY A 152 -10.05 2.90 7.96
C GLY A 152 -8.68 2.50 8.52
N TRP A 153 -8.10 1.45 7.96
CA TRP A 153 -6.72 1.03 8.26
C TRP A 153 -5.84 1.15 7.03
N GLN A 154 -4.65 1.70 7.22
CA GLN A 154 -3.66 1.83 6.15
C GLN A 154 -2.32 1.26 6.59
N GLU A 155 -1.63 0.63 5.65
CA GLU A 155 -0.24 0.21 5.79
C GLU A 155 0.63 1.13 4.94
N TRP A 156 1.65 1.74 5.55
CA TRP A 156 2.49 2.75 4.93
C TRP A 156 3.96 2.35 4.98
N VAL A 157 4.64 2.47 3.85
CA VAL A 157 6.10 2.51 3.75
C VAL A 157 6.53 3.96 3.59
N ASN A 158 7.36 4.45 4.51
CA ASN A 158 7.80 5.84 4.56
C ASN A 158 9.31 5.88 4.37
N ARG A 159 9.77 6.79 3.52
CA ARG A 159 11.17 7.07 3.29
C ARG A 159 11.46 8.54 3.54
N VAL A 160 12.49 8.85 4.31
CA VAL A 160 13.00 10.21 4.49
C VAL A 160 14.11 10.50 3.48
N PHE A 161 14.11 11.71 2.95
CA PHE A 161 15.20 12.27 2.15
C PHE A 161 15.84 13.42 2.92
N PHE A 162 17.16 13.45 2.96
CA PHE A 162 17.92 14.44 3.71
C PHE A 162 18.49 15.51 2.80
N ASP A 163 18.63 16.73 3.33
CA ASP A 163 19.32 17.82 2.67
C ASP A 163 20.85 17.69 2.79
N LYS A 164 21.58 18.67 2.25
CA LYS A 164 23.05 18.71 2.31
C LYS A 164 23.63 18.86 3.73
N ASN A 165 22.82 19.26 4.70
CA ASN A 165 23.20 19.42 6.11
C ASN A 165 22.89 18.17 6.93
N GLY A 166 22.24 17.16 6.35
CA GLY A 166 21.79 15.96 7.04
C GLY A 166 20.46 16.13 7.78
N GLU A 167 19.73 17.22 7.52
CA GLU A 167 18.39 17.45 8.05
C GLU A 167 17.34 16.83 7.12
N ALA A 168 16.21 16.39 7.66
CA ALA A 168 15.12 15.85 6.83
C ALA A 168 14.60 16.96 5.89
N ALA A 169 14.66 16.73 4.58
CA ALA A 169 14.15 17.63 3.56
C ALA A 169 12.66 17.37 3.30
N TYR A 170 12.30 16.11 3.08
CA TYR A 170 10.92 15.66 2.89
C TYR A 170 10.81 14.15 3.13
N PHE A 171 9.57 13.68 3.25
CA PHE A 171 9.21 12.28 3.34
C PHE A 171 8.43 11.89 2.09
N GLN A 172 8.72 10.71 1.57
CA GLN A 172 7.95 10.05 0.51
C GLN A 172 7.32 8.81 1.09
N SER A 173 6.02 8.68 0.90
CA SER A 173 5.23 7.61 1.49
C SER A 173 4.35 6.94 0.46
N VAL A 174 4.35 5.61 0.50
CA VAL A 174 3.48 4.75 -0.32
C VAL A 174 2.61 3.94 0.62
N GLY A 175 1.31 3.97 0.39
CA GLY A 175 0.32 3.39 1.28
C GLY A 175 -0.66 2.49 0.55
N ILE A 176 -1.18 1.49 1.26
CA ILE A 176 -2.27 0.64 0.82
C ILE A 176 -3.38 0.64 1.86
N ASP A 177 -4.63 0.62 1.40
CA ASP A 177 -5.78 0.38 2.26
C ASP A 177 -5.82 -1.10 2.64
N ILE A 178 -5.86 -1.37 3.94
CA ILE A 178 -5.92 -2.72 4.52
C ILE A 178 -7.17 -2.88 5.41
N THR A 179 -8.16 -2.01 5.25
CA THR A 179 -9.40 -2.02 6.04
C THR A 179 -10.11 -3.36 5.93
N ASP A 180 -10.33 -3.86 4.72
CA ASP A 180 -10.98 -5.15 4.49
C ASP A 180 -10.20 -6.31 5.13
N ARG A 181 -8.86 -6.28 5.04
CA ARG A 181 -7.99 -7.27 5.69
C ARG A 181 -8.19 -7.26 7.21
N LYS A 182 -8.13 -6.09 7.83
CA LYS A 182 -8.29 -5.92 9.29
C LYS A 182 -9.69 -6.29 9.77
N MET A 183 -10.72 -5.98 8.98
CA MET A 183 -12.10 -6.36 9.30
C MET A 183 -12.29 -7.88 9.24
N ALA A 184 -11.77 -8.54 8.19
CA ALA A 184 -11.81 -10.00 8.09
C ALA A 184 -11.05 -10.70 9.23
N GLU A 185 -9.86 -10.19 9.60
CA GLU A 185 -9.09 -10.71 10.74
C GLU A 185 -9.87 -10.58 12.06
N LYS A 186 -10.52 -9.42 12.27
CA LYS A 186 -11.33 -9.19 13.47
C LYS A 186 -12.55 -10.10 13.51
N GLU A 187 -13.28 -10.24 12.41
CA GLU A 187 -14.44 -11.12 12.32
C GLU A 187 -14.06 -12.60 12.56
N LEU A 188 -12.93 -13.04 12.02
CA LEU A 188 -12.40 -14.38 12.26
C LEU A 188 -12.09 -14.58 13.74
N LEU A 189 -11.41 -13.63 14.38
CA LEU A 189 -11.08 -13.70 15.81
C LEU A 189 -12.35 -13.72 16.68
N GLU A 190 -13.32 -12.85 16.41
CA GLU A 190 -14.60 -12.82 17.13
C GLU A 190 -15.39 -14.13 16.96
N SER A 191 -15.39 -14.68 15.74
CA SER A 191 -15.99 -15.97 15.44
C SER A 191 -15.30 -17.12 16.19
N GLU A 192 -13.96 -17.12 16.23
CA GLU A 192 -13.18 -18.13 16.96
C GLU A 192 -13.45 -18.05 18.47
N ILE A 193 -13.44 -16.85 19.06
CA ILE A 193 -13.77 -16.64 20.48
C ILE A 193 -15.18 -17.15 20.77
N LYS A 194 -16.15 -16.82 19.92
CA LYS A 194 -17.53 -17.28 20.06
C LYS A 194 -17.65 -18.80 19.92
N TYR A 195 -16.97 -19.40 18.94
CA TYR A 195 -16.93 -20.86 18.75
C TYR A 195 -16.35 -21.54 19.98
N ARG A 196 -15.18 -21.10 20.47
CA ARG A 196 -14.54 -21.65 21.67
C ARG A 196 -15.44 -21.55 22.88
N ALA A 197 -16.07 -20.39 23.09
CA ALA A 197 -17.00 -20.18 24.18
C ALA A 197 -18.22 -21.13 24.12
N LEU A 198 -18.80 -21.33 22.93
CA LEU A 198 -19.94 -22.25 22.76
C LEU A 198 -19.52 -23.71 22.91
N PHE A 199 -18.42 -24.11 22.28
CA PHE A 199 -17.91 -25.48 22.30
C PHE A 199 -17.50 -25.91 23.72
N ASP A 200 -16.67 -25.12 24.41
CA ASP A 200 -16.15 -25.49 25.73
C ASP A 200 -17.20 -25.43 26.83
N ASN A 201 -18.19 -24.52 26.74
CA ASN A 201 -19.23 -24.40 27.77
C ASN A 201 -20.51 -25.19 27.47
N ALA A 202 -20.57 -25.92 26.35
CA ALA A 202 -21.73 -26.75 26.03
C ALA A 202 -21.93 -27.84 27.11
N PRO A 203 -23.15 -28.04 27.63
CA PRO A 203 -23.44 -29.04 28.66
C PRO A 203 -23.54 -30.48 28.10
N ILE A 204 -22.88 -30.74 26.97
CA ILE A 204 -22.85 -32.02 26.27
C ILE A 204 -21.41 -32.35 25.91
N MET A 205 -21.05 -33.64 25.88
CA MET A 205 -19.73 -34.05 25.41
C MET A 205 -19.63 -33.81 23.90
N MET A 206 -18.64 -33.03 23.47
CA MET A 206 -18.38 -32.75 22.07
C MET A 206 -16.93 -33.07 21.76
N HIS A 207 -16.69 -33.62 20.57
CA HIS A 207 -15.35 -33.84 20.05
C HIS A 207 -15.36 -33.85 18.51
N SER A 208 -14.19 -33.65 17.92
CA SER A 208 -13.95 -33.80 16.48
C SER A 208 -12.81 -34.78 16.23
N ILE A 209 -12.81 -35.42 15.07
CA ILE A 209 -11.79 -36.39 14.64
C ILE A 209 -11.20 -36.01 13.28
N ASN A 210 -9.97 -36.45 13.03
CA ASN A 210 -9.34 -36.36 11.71
C ASN A 210 -9.79 -37.51 10.80
N ASN A 211 -9.25 -37.55 9.59
CA ASN A 211 -9.48 -38.61 8.60
C ASN A 211 -8.99 -40.01 9.03
N GLU A 212 -8.15 -40.10 10.06
CA GLU A 212 -7.69 -41.36 10.68
C GLU A 212 -8.53 -41.76 11.90
N GLY A 213 -9.54 -40.96 12.27
CA GLY A 213 -10.37 -41.20 13.45
C GLY A 213 -9.73 -40.75 14.77
N ASN A 214 -8.63 -40.02 14.73
CA ASN A 214 -7.94 -39.49 15.91
C ASN A 214 -8.58 -38.18 16.36
N LEU A 215 -8.77 -38.02 17.67
CA LEU A 215 -9.35 -36.82 18.30
C LEU A 215 -8.51 -35.58 17.98
N ILE A 216 -9.13 -34.55 17.38
CA ILE A 216 -8.50 -33.24 17.12
C ILE A 216 -8.91 -32.23 18.19
N GLU A 217 -10.18 -32.24 18.59
CA GLU A 217 -10.70 -31.37 19.64
C GLU A 217 -11.64 -32.15 20.55
N VAL A 218 -11.65 -31.78 21.84
CA VAL A 218 -12.58 -32.24 22.87
C VAL A 218 -12.98 -31.05 23.72
N ASN A 219 -14.25 -30.94 24.08
CA ASN A 219 -14.73 -29.87 24.95
C ASN A 219 -14.57 -30.19 26.44
N GLN A 220 -14.84 -29.21 27.31
CA GLN A 220 -14.66 -29.40 28.75
C GLN A 220 -15.60 -30.45 29.34
N MET A 221 -16.82 -30.60 28.82
CA MET A 221 -17.74 -31.64 29.28
C MET A 221 -17.19 -33.04 28.98
N TRP A 222 -16.58 -33.25 27.80
CA TRP A 222 -15.95 -34.52 27.44
C TRP A 222 -14.87 -34.93 28.43
N ILE A 223 -13.96 -34.00 28.74
CA ILE A 223 -12.84 -34.20 29.70
C ILE A 223 -13.40 -34.49 31.09
N LYS A 224 -14.34 -33.67 31.57
CA LYS A 224 -14.93 -33.80 32.91
C LYS A 224 -15.69 -35.11 33.08
N THR A 225 -16.46 -35.52 32.09
CA THR A 225 -17.29 -36.73 32.16
C THR A 225 -16.45 -38.00 32.07
N LEU A 226 -15.42 -38.03 31.20
CA LEU A 226 -14.60 -39.23 31.03
C LEU A 226 -13.37 -39.29 31.94
N GLY A 227 -13.01 -38.18 32.59
CA GLY A 227 -11.93 -38.14 33.60
C GLY A 227 -10.50 -38.10 33.04
N TYR A 228 -10.34 -37.90 31.73
CA TYR A 228 -9.02 -37.77 31.07
C TYR A 228 -8.59 -36.31 30.98
N LYS A 229 -7.28 -36.05 30.95
CA LYS A 229 -6.76 -34.73 30.57
C LYS A 229 -6.83 -34.53 29.06
N ARG A 230 -6.89 -33.27 28.62
CA ARG A 230 -6.94 -32.92 27.18
C ARG A 230 -5.76 -33.51 26.42
N GLU A 231 -4.56 -33.42 26.97
CA GLU A 231 -3.31 -33.87 26.34
C GLU A 231 -3.24 -35.41 26.25
N GLU A 232 -3.99 -36.12 27.09
CA GLU A 232 -4.09 -37.59 27.04
C GLU A 232 -5.09 -38.05 25.97
N ALA A 233 -6.08 -37.20 25.66
CA ALA A 233 -7.13 -37.46 24.70
C ALA A 233 -6.75 -37.10 23.25
N LEU A 234 -6.16 -35.92 23.04
CA LEU A 234 -5.86 -35.43 21.69
C LEU A 234 -4.85 -36.33 20.96
N GLY A 235 -5.10 -36.56 19.67
CA GLY A 235 -4.32 -37.43 18.82
C GLY A 235 -4.54 -38.93 19.03
N LYS A 236 -5.39 -39.34 20.00
CA LYS A 236 -5.79 -40.74 20.19
C LYS A 236 -7.01 -41.08 19.34
N ALA A 237 -7.11 -42.34 18.92
CA ALA A 237 -8.29 -42.84 18.22
C ALA A 237 -9.53 -42.68 19.11
N SER A 238 -10.59 -42.02 18.61
CA SER A 238 -11.80 -41.74 19.42
C SER A 238 -12.42 -43.01 20.01
N LEU A 239 -12.35 -44.12 19.28
CA LEU A 239 -12.88 -45.42 19.70
C LEU A 239 -12.07 -46.07 20.82
N SER A 240 -10.82 -45.65 21.09
CA SER A 240 -10.02 -46.26 22.17
C SER A 240 -10.59 -45.98 23.56
N PHE A 241 -11.48 -45.00 23.69
CA PHE A 241 -12.19 -44.65 24.91
C PHE A 241 -13.48 -45.44 25.10
N LEU A 242 -13.82 -46.38 24.20
CA LEU A 242 -15.02 -47.21 24.26
C LEU A 242 -14.72 -48.66 24.67
N THR A 243 -15.65 -49.31 25.36
CA THR A 243 -15.54 -50.75 25.69
C THR A 243 -15.39 -51.59 24.42
N LYS A 244 -14.92 -52.83 24.56
CA LYS A 244 -14.74 -53.73 23.41
C LYS A 244 -16.05 -53.93 22.64
N GLU A 245 -17.15 -54.15 23.35
CA GLU A 245 -18.49 -54.34 22.76
C GLU A 245 -18.94 -53.10 21.96
N SER A 246 -18.77 -51.90 22.52
CA SER A 246 -19.14 -50.66 21.83
C SER A 246 -18.23 -50.35 20.64
N ARG A 247 -16.96 -50.76 20.66
CA ARG A 247 -16.08 -50.68 19.48
C ARG A 247 -16.53 -51.62 18.37
N GLU A 248 -16.87 -52.86 18.72
CA GLU A 248 -17.37 -53.84 17.74
C GLU A 248 -18.66 -53.33 17.09
N TYR A 249 -19.60 -52.82 17.89
CA TYR A 249 -20.82 -52.17 17.40
C TYR A 249 -20.54 -50.97 16.48
N ALA A 250 -19.54 -50.14 16.80
CA ALA A 250 -19.17 -49.00 15.96
C ALA A 250 -18.73 -49.44 14.55
N PHE A 251 -18.00 -50.55 14.43
CA PHE A 251 -17.57 -51.09 13.14
C PHE A 251 -18.67 -51.83 12.38
N SER A 252 -19.54 -52.58 13.08
CA SER A 252 -20.56 -53.39 12.41
C SER A 252 -21.78 -52.59 11.99
N GLU A 253 -22.20 -51.59 12.77
CA GLU A 253 -23.46 -50.85 12.55
C GLU A 253 -23.23 -49.36 12.29
N MET A 254 -22.51 -48.66 13.18
CA MET A 254 -22.39 -47.19 13.11
C MET A 254 -21.69 -46.71 11.84
N PHE A 255 -20.46 -47.19 11.56
CA PHE A 255 -19.69 -46.69 10.42
C PHE A 255 -20.37 -46.99 9.07
N PRO A 256 -20.90 -48.20 8.82
CA PRO A 256 -21.66 -48.46 7.60
C PRO A 256 -22.81 -47.47 7.41
N GLU A 257 -23.61 -47.21 8.46
CA GLU A 257 -24.70 -46.24 8.39
C GLU A 257 -24.18 -44.81 8.14
N PHE A 258 -23.09 -44.41 8.80
CA PHE A 258 -22.47 -43.10 8.60
C PHE A 258 -21.95 -42.93 7.17
N TYR A 259 -21.31 -43.94 6.58
CA TYR A 259 -20.81 -43.88 5.21
C TYR A 259 -21.94 -43.83 4.18
N GLU A 260 -23.09 -44.44 4.46
CA GLU A 260 -24.26 -44.39 3.59
C GLU A 260 -25.01 -43.06 3.70
N LYS A 261 -25.21 -42.54 4.92
CA LYS A 261 -26.12 -41.41 5.19
C LYS A 261 -25.43 -40.08 5.46
N GLY A 262 -24.13 -40.11 5.77
CA GLY A 262 -23.35 -38.95 6.22
C GLY A 262 -23.59 -38.54 7.68
N TYR A 263 -24.47 -39.23 8.42
CA TYR A 263 -24.71 -39.01 9.84
C TYR A 263 -25.25 -40.27 10.51
N VAL A 264 -25.04 -40.35 11.82
CA VAL A 264 -25.65 -41.34 12.72
C VAL A 264 -26.19 -40.62 13.95
N LYS A 265 -27.26 -41.15 14.54
CA LYS A 265 -27.92 -40.57 15.71
C LYS A 265 -28.46 -41.66 16.64
N ASP A 266 -28.75 -41.28 17.87
CA ASP A 266 -29.35 -42.17 18.87
C ASP A 266 -28.54 -43.45 19.13
N ILE A 267 -27.20 -43.33 19.11
CA ILE A 267 -26.28 -44.43 19.36
C ILE A 267 -25.95 -44.53 20.84
N TYR A 268 -26.06 -45.75 21.37
CA TYR A 268 -25.68 -46.09 22.73
C TYR A 268 -24.30 -46.76 22.73
N TYR A 269 -23.36 -46.19 23.48
CA TYR A 269 -22.03 -46.75 23.69
C TYR A 269 -21.65 -46.69 25.17
N MET A 270 -20.79 -47.62 25.57
CA MET A 270 -20.17 -47.66 26.89
C MET A 270 -18.72 -47.20 26.76
N THR A 271 -18.29 -46.31 27.65
CA THR A 271 -16.93 -45.79 27.70
C THR A 271 -16.05 -46.60 28.65
N ILE A 272 -14.73 -46.55 28.47
CA ILE A 272 -13.75 -47.11 29.40
C ILE A 272 -13.50 -46.04 30.48
N GLY A 273 -14.23 -46.14 31.59
CA GLY A 273 -14.16 -45.19 32.72
C GLY A 273 -15.30 -45.41 33.69
#